data_AF-A0A917E9Q5-F1
#
_entry.id   AF-A0A917E9Q5-F1
#
_cell.length_a   1.000
_cell.length_b   1.000
_cell.length_c   1.000
_cell.angle_alpha   90.00
_cell.angle_beta   90.00
_cell.angle_gamma   90.00
#
_symmetry.space_group_name_H-M   'P 1'
#
loop_
_entity.id
_entity.type
_entity.pdbx_description
1 polymer ?
#
loop_
_entity_poly.entity_id
_entity_poly.type
_entity_poly.pdbx_seq_one_letter_code
_entity_poly.pdbx_strand_id
1 'polypeptide(L)'
;MLDIETRSSENAPAPLRPPMRVKERAEEQSSVMTPMQKAAIRTLANELHRLNQAVMQAVEAGISVELVRTARHHGGNGHWGDLLVPVVTGRG
;
A
#
# COMPACT_ATOMS: atom_id res chain seq x y z
N MET A 1 31.91 31.69 27.38
CA MET A 1 32.01 31.63 25.90
C MET A 1 31.37 30.31 25.53
N LEU A 2 30.23 30.35 24.84
CA LEU A 2 29.33 29.22 24.63
C LEU A 2 29.93 28.13 23.73
N ASP A 3 29.85 26.88 24.17
CA ASP A 3 30.16 25.69 23.39
C ASP A 3 29.16 25.55 22.23
N ILE A 4 29.69 25.61 21.01
CA ILE A 4 28.94 25.47 19.76
C ILE A 4 29.06 24.00 19.31
N GLU A 5 27.91 23.42 18.98
CA GLU A 5 27.72 22.19 18.19
C GLU A 5 27.74 20.82 18.91
N THR A 6 26.95 20.75 19.98
CA THR A 6 26.01 19.63 20.17
C THR A 6 25.00 19.59 19.01
N ARG A 7 25.27 18.87 17.92
CA ARG A 7 24.24 18.50 16.90
C ARG A 7 24.71 17.45 15.88
N SER A 8 24.99 16.22 16.31
CA SER A 8 25.23 15.09 15.37
C SER A 8 24.67 13.74 15.87
N SER A 9 23.48 13.72 16.47
CA SER A 9 22.88 12.46 16.95
C SER A 9 21.38 12.29 16.61
N GLU A 10 20.84 13.05 15.67
CA GLU A 10 19.41 12.99 15.35
C GLU A 10 19.19 12.71 13.86
N ASN A 11 19.67 11.57 13.37
CA ASN A 11 19.15 11.02 12.10
C ASN A 11 19.27 9.50 11.98
N ALA A 12 19.07 8.78 13.10
CA ALA A 12 18.76 7.36 13.00
C ALA A 12 17.31 7.23 12.48
N PRO A 13 17.04 6.48 11.39
CA PRO A 13 15.66 6.18 11.04
C PRO A 13 15.02 5.50 12.26
N ALA A 14 13.89 6.06 12.72
CA ALA A 14 13.13 5.45 13.80
C ALA A 14 12.96 3.95 13.48
N PRO A 15 13.13 3.04 14.46
CA PRO A 15 12.96 1.62 14.22
C PRO A 15 11.59 1.45 13.57
N LEU A 16 11.58 0.89 12.35
CA LEU A 16 10.36 0.52 11.65
C LEU A 16 9.51 -0.20 12.69
N ARG A 17 8.41 0.43 13.10
CA ARG A 17 7.49 -0.18 14.07
C ARG A 17 7.27 -1.60 13.57
N PRO A 18 7.46 -2.64 14.41
CA PRO A 18 7.17 -4.01 13.99
C PRO A 18 5.76 -3.97 13.39
N PRO A 19 5.46 -4.69 12.29
CA PRO A 19 4.17 -4.63 11.61
C PRO A 19 3.10 -5.12 12.57
N MET A 20 2.67 -4.22 13.46
CA MET A 20 1.80 -4.52 14.57
C MET A 20 0.48 -4.88 13.90
N ARG A 21 0.21 -6.18 13.91
CA ARG A 21 -1.10 -6.77 13.72
C ARG A 21 -1.68 -6.69 12.31
N VAL A 22 -0.89 -6.66 11.23
CA VAL A 22 -1.48 -6.82 9.88
C VAL A 22 -2.13 -8.20 9.76
N LYS A 23 -1.42 -9.25 10.19
CA LYS A 23 -1.91 -10.63 10.18
C LYS A 23 -3.06 -10.86 11.17
N GLU A 24 -2.91 -10.42 12.42
CA GLU A 24 -3.94 -10.55 13.47
C GLU A 24 -5.23 -9.77 13.12
N ARG A 25 -5.14 -8.56 12.54
CA ARG A 25 -6.33 -7.82 12.07
C ARG A 25 -7.02 -8.50 10.89
N ALA A 26 -6.24 -9.08 9.96
CA ALA A 26 -6.80 -9.83 8.84
C ALA A 26 -7.51 -11.09 9.32
N GLU A 27 -6.96 -11.78 10.32
CA GLU A 27 -7.55 -12.98 10.93
C GLU A 27 -8.84 -12.65 11.70
N GLU A 28 -8.82 -11.62 12.57
CA GLU A 28 -10.01 -11.13 13.29
C GLU A 28 -11.14 -10.72 12.33
N GLN A 29 -10.84 -9.98 11.26
CA GLN A 29 -11.83 -9.57 10.24
C GLN A 29 -12.36 -10.76 9.44
N SER A 30 -11.56 -11.80 9.23
CA SER A 30 -11.98 -12.98 8.47
C SER A 30 -12.93 -13.90 9.26
N SER A 31 -12.97 -13.82 10.59
CA SER A 31 -13.77 -14.73 11.43
C SER A 31 -15.28 -14.66 11.18
N VAL A 32 -15.77 -13.53 10.64
CA VAL A 32 -17.20 -13.26 10.38
C VAL A 32 -17.56 -13.32 8.88
N MET A 33 -16.59 -13.62 8.00
CA MET A 33 -16.79 -13.56 6.55
C MET A 33 -17.26 -14.88 5.95
N THR A 34 -18.19 -14.80 5.00
CA THR A 34 -18.59 -15.94 4.18
C THR A 34 -17.41 -16.50 3.38
N PRO A 35 -17.43 -17.79 3.00
CA PRO A 35 -16.38 -18.37 2.15
C PRO A 35 -16.14 -17.59 0.85
N MET A 36 -17.20 -17.05 0.26
CA MET A 36 -17.14 -16.25 -0.97
C MET A 36 -16.39 -14.92 -0.74
N GLN A 37 -16.69 -14.21 0.35
CA GLN A 37 -15.97 -12.98 0.72
C GLN A 37 -14.49 -13.26 0.99
N LYS A 38 -14.17 -14.35 1.68
CA LYS A 38 -12.78 -14.78 1.90
C LYS A 38 -12.06 -15.07 0.57
N ALA A 39 -12.74 -15.72 -0.38
CA ALA A 39 -12.18 -15.97 -1.71
C ALA A 39 -11.92 -14.66 -2.46
N ALA A 40 -12.88 -13.72 -2.46
CA ALA A 40 -12.73 -12.41 -3.09
C ALA A 40 -11.55 -11.60 -2.51
N ILE A 41 -11.36 -11.63 -1.18
CA ILE A 41 -10.23 -10.97 -0.52
C ILE A 41 -8.90 -11.59 -0.93
N ARG A 42 -8.82 -12.93 -1.01
CA ARG A 42 -7.59 -13.59 -1.50
C ARG A 42 -7.27 -13.22 -2.93
N THR A 43 -8.28 -13.20 -3.81
CA THR A 43 -8.10 -12.75 -5.19
C THR A 43 -7.60 -11.31 -5.24
N LEU A 44 -8.24 -10.39 -4.51
CA LEU A 44 -7.82 -8.99 -4.45
C LEU A 44 -6.37 -8.83 -3.96
N ALA A 45 -5.98 -9.57 -2.92
CA ALA A 45 -4.62 -9.54 -2.40
C ALA A 45 -3.59 -10.03 -3.44
N ASN A 46 -3.93 -11.08 -4.19
CA ASN A 46 -3.08 -11.59 -5.26
C ASN A 46 -2.93 -10.58 -6.41
N GLU A 47 -4.02 -9.95 -6.84
CA GLU A 47 -3.96 -8.93 -7.89
C GLU A 47 -3.18 -7.69 -7.44
N LEU A 48 -3.35 -7.25 -6.20
CA LEU A 48 -2.59 -6.13 -5.64
C LEU A 48 -1.10 -6.46 -5.60
N HIS A 49 -0.73 -7.69 -5.22
CA HIS A 49 0.67 -8.11 -5.25
C HIS A 49 1.23 -8.09 -6.67
N ARG A 50 0.48 -8.60 -7.66
CA ARG A 50 0.87 -8.53 -9.08
C ARG A 50 1.03 -7.10 -9.58
N LEU A 51 0.11 -6.22 -9.24
CA LEU A 51 0.20 -4.79 -9.58
C LEU A 51 1.46 -4.17 -8.98
N ASN A 52 1.76 -4.43 -7.70
CA ASN A 52 2.96 -3.91 -7.06
C ASN A 52 4.24 -4.42 -7.74
N GLN A 53 4.29 -5.69 -8.15
CA GLN A 53 5.41 -6.23 -8.93
C GLN A 53 5.56 -5.52 -10.29
N ALA A 54 4.46 -5.29 -11.00
CA ALA A 54 4.49 -4.57 -12.27
C ALA A 54 4.97 -3.12 -12.11
N VAL A 55 4.55 -2.44 -11.05
CA VAL A 55 5.03 -1.09 -10.71
C VAL A 55 6.54 -1.10 -10.45
N MET A 56 7.05 -2.06 -9.67
CA MET A 56 8.49 -2.18 -9.41
C MET A 56 9.28 -2.37 -10.70
N GLN A 57 8.83 -3.27 -11.59
CA GLN A 57 9.48 -3.51 -12.89
C GLN A 57 9.48 -2.25 -13.77
N ALA A 58 8.39 -1.48 -13.80
CA ALA A 58 8.35 -0.22 -14.54
C ALA A 58 9.36 0.80 -13.97
N VAL A 59 9.49 0.89 -12.65
CA VAL A 59 10.46 1.76 -11.98
C VAL A 59 11.90 1.32 -12.27
N GLU A 60 12.19 0.02 -12.24
CA GLU A 60 13.50 -0.53 -12.62
C GLU A 60 13.85 -0.24 -14.08
N ALA A 61 12.85 -0.14 -14.96
CA ALA A 61 13.00 0.27 -16.35
C ALA A 61 13.12 1.81 -16.54
N GLY A 62 13.19 2.59 -15.45
CA GLY A 62 13.34 4.05 -15.49
C GLY A 62 12.03 4.84 -15.66
N ILE A 63 10.88 4.18 -15.49
CA ILE A 63 9.56 4.80 -15.64
C ILE A 63 8.96 5.14 -14.28
N SER A 64 8.52 6.38 -14.08
CA SER A 64 7.74 6.77 -12.90
C SER A 64 6.28 6.37 -13.06
N VAL A 65 5.69 5.78 -12.02
CA VAL A 65 4.28 5.36 -11.99
C VAL A 65 3.60 5.92 -10.74
N GLU A 66 2.45 6.58 -10.94
CA GLU A 66 1.56 7.05 -9.88
C GLU A 66 0.18 6.42 -10.05
N LEU A 67 -0.44 5.91 -8.98
CA LEU A 67 -1.81 5.39 -9.03
C LEU A 67 -2.79 6.48 -8.58
N VAL A 68 -3.62 6.96 -9.51
CA VAL A 68 -4.60 8.01 -9.24
C VAL A 68 -5.99 7.39 -9.16
N ARG A 69 -6.75 7.75 -8.12
CA ARG A 69 -8.16 7.37 -8.02
C ARG A 69 -9.00 8.18 -8.98
N THR A 70 -9.69 7.51 -9.90
CA THR A 70 -10.59 8.15 -10.87
C THR A 70 -12.05 8.02 -10.50
N ALA A 71 -12.40 6.96 -9.78
CA ALA A 71 -13.77 6.70 -9.36
C ALA A 71 -13.81 5.85 -8.09
N ARG A 72 -15.02 5.72 -7.55
CA ARG A 72 -15.33 4.79 -6.46
C ARG A 72 -16.50 3.93 -6.89
N HIS A 73 -16.32 2.61 -6.85
CA HIS A 73 -17.43 1.68 -7.05
C HIS A 73 -18.21 1.55 -5.74
N HIS A 74 -19.54 1.64 -5.82
CA HIS A 74 -20.44 1.48 -4.68
C HIS A 74 -21.33 0.25 -4.89
N GLY A 75 -21.28 -0.70 -3.96
CA GLY A 75 -21.97 -2.00 -4.06
C GLY A 75 -23.38 -2.06 -3.45
N GLY A 76 -24.09 -0.94 -3.37
CA GLY A 76 -25.48 -0.85 -2.90
C GLY A 76 -25.71 -0.97 -1.39
N ASN A 77 -24.94 -1.81 -0.68
CA ASN A 77 -25.10 -2.07 0.76
C ASN A 77 -24.10 -1.29 1.64
N GLY A 78 -23.70 -0.10 1.22
CA GLY A 78 -22.70 0.73 1.91
C GLY A 78 -21.24 0.30 1.69
N HIS A 79 -20.98 -0.83 1.03
CA HIS A 79 -19.65 -1.24 0.61
C HIS A 79 -19.17 -0.40 -0.58
N TRP A 80 -17.87 -0.08 -0.60
CA TRP A 80 -17.25 0.66 -1.69
C TRP A 80 -15.79 0.24 -1.89
N GLY A 81 -15.26 0.53 -3.08
CA GLY A 81 -13.85 0.30 -3.42
C GLY A 81 -13.36 1.36 -4.41
N ASP A 82 -12.08 1.72 -4.30
CA ASP A 82 -11.46 2.70 -5.19
C ASP A 82 -11.08 2.06 -6.53
N LEU A 83 -11.36 2.76 -7.62
CA LEU A 83 -10.89 2.41 -8.95
C LEU A 83 -9.72 3.34 -9.29
N LEU A 84 -8.57 2.72 -9.56
CA LEU A 84 -7.30 3.42 -9.78
C LEU A 84 -6.91 3.30 -11.25
N VAL A 85 -6.26 4.35 -11.78
CA VAL A 85 -5.56 4.32 -13.06
C VAL A 85 -4.09 4.67 -12.85
N PRO A 86 -3.15 4.02 -13.54
CA PRO A 86 -1.76 4.45 -13.51
C PRO A 86 -1.55 5.69 -14.38
N VAL A 87 -0.92 6.72 -13.82
CA VAL A 87 -0.29 7.81 -14.54
C VAL A 87 1.18 7.47 -14.68
N VAL A 88 1.67 7.43 -15.92
CA VAL A 88 2.98 6.89 -16.27
C VAL A 88 3.80 8.01 -16.93
N THR A 89 5.01 8.26 -16.42
CA THR A 89 5.92 9.30 -16.94
C THR A 89 7.35 8.75 -17.06
N GLY A 90 7.97 8.87 -18.23
CA GLY A 90 9.40 8.64 -18.41
C GLY A 90 10.17 9.96 -18.32
N ARG A 91 11.38 9.97 -17.74
CA ARG A 91 12.34 11.04 -18.05
C ARG A 91 12.86 10.78 -19.46
N GLY A 92 12.63 11.73 -20.36
CA GLY A 92 13.20 11.71 -21.71
C GLY A 92 14.72 11.74 -21.69
#